data_AF-A0A7J6HHL8-F1
#
_entry.id   AF-A0A7J6HHL8-F1
#
_cell.length_a   1.000
_cell.length_b   1.000
_cell.length_c   1.000
_cell.angle_alpha   90.00
_cell.angle_beta   90.00
_cell.angle_gamma   90.00
#
_symmetry.space_group_name_H-M   'P 1'
#
loop_
_entity.id
_entity.type
_entity.pdbx_description
1 polymer ?
#
loop_
_entity_poly.entity_id
_entity_poly.type
_entity_poly.pdbx_seq_one_letter_code
_entity_poly.pdbx_strand_id
1 'polypeptide(L)'
;MLRESITSMSCEHRFIFWQIINEHLLTRDHLSSFMTIPSDLCVVCESDLETHNHLFVDCIYTRKLVDSVETWAGCLSWPKSLREL
;
A
#
# COMPACT_ATOMS: atom_id res chain seq x y z
N MET A 1 -2.75 -17.88 -0.75
CA MET A 1 -2.54 -17.81 0.71
C MET A 1 -3.18 -16.54 1.31
N LEU A 2 -3.13 -15.37 0.66
CA LEU A 2 -3.77 -14.13 1.15
C LEU A 2 -5.31 -14.15 1.17
N ARG A 3 -5.94 -14.89 0.24
CA ARG A 3 -7.41 -15.00 0.13
C ARG A 3 -8.09 -15.60 1.37
N GLU A 4 -7.40 -16.47 2.10
CA GLU A 4 -7.94 -17.12 3.30
C GLU A 4 -7.75 -16.25 4.56
N SER A 5 -6.80 -15.32 4.56
CA SER A 5 -6.58 -14.37 5.67
C SER A 5 -7.62 -13.24 5.70
N ILE A 6 -8.19 -12.88 4.54
CA ILE A 6 -9.20 -11.81 4.42
C ILE A 6 -10.51 -12.18 5.15
N THR A 7 -10.80 -13.48 5.34
CA THR A 7 -12.05 -13.93 5.99
C THR A 7 -12.05 -13.80 7.52
N SER A 8 -10.90 -13.57 8.16
CA SER A 8 -10.81 -13.28 9.60
C SER A 8 -10.63 -11.78 9.93
N MET A 9 -10.34 -10.95 8.92
CA MET A 9 -10.23 -9.49 9.08
C MET A 9 -11.61 -8.86 9.34
N SER A 10 -11.67 -7.84 10.20
CA SER A 10 -12.90 -7.07 10.42
C SER A 10 -13.33 -6.31 9.14
N CYS A 11 -14.61 -5.97 9.02
CA CYS A 11 -15.16 -5.34 7.81
C CYS A 11 -14.46 -4.02 7.42
N GLU A 12 -14.07 -3.21 8.41
CA GLU A 12 -13.32 -1.95 8.20
C GLU A 12 -12.01 -2.21 7.43
N HIS A 13 -11.22 -3.19 7.87
CA HIS A 13 -9.96 -3.54 7.22
C HIS A 13 -10.18 -4.18 5.85
N ARG A 14 -11.28 -4.93 5.65
CA ARG A 14 -11.62 -5.49 4.34
C ARG A 14 -11.96 -4.40 3.33
N PHE A 15 -12.67 -3.35 3.74
CA PHE A 15 -13.04 -2.27 2.85
C PHE A 15 -11.81 -1.47 2.40
N ILE A 16 -10.92 -1.12 3.33
CA ILE A 16 -9.66 -0.45 3.01
C ILE A 16 -8.80 -1.32 2.09
N PHE A 17 -8.69 -2.62 2.39
CA PHE A 17 -7.91 -3.54 1.56
C PHE A 17 -8.52 -3.70 0.15
N TRP A 18 -9.84 -3.76 0.04
CA TRP A 18 -10.54 -3.74 -1.24
C TRP A 18 -10.24 -2.46 -2.02
N GLN A 19 -10.25 -1.30 -1.36
CA GLN A 19 -9.87 -0.04 -2.00
C GLN A 19 -8.42 -0.06 -2.51
N ILE A 20 -7.49 -0.66 -1.77
CA ILE A 20 -6.07 -0.76 -2.17
C ILE A 20 -5.92 -1.66 -3.40
N ILE A 21 -6.50 -2.87 -3.38
CA ILE A 21 -6.39 -3.82 -4.51
C ILE A 21 -6.99 -3.25 -5.80
N ASN A 22 -8.09 -2.49 -5.68
CA ASN A 22 -8.76 -1.91 -6.85
C ASN A 22 -8.18 -0.53 -7.23
N GLU A 23 -7.05 -0.12 -6.64
CA GLU A 23 -6.44 1.20 -6.89
C GLU A 23 -7.41 2.38 -6.64
N HIS A 24 -8.42 2.18 -5.78
CA HIS A 24 -9.44 3.17 -5.45
C HIS A 24 -9.09 4.00 -4.21
N LEU A 25 -8.07 3.60 -3.43
CA LEU A 25 -7.58 4.42 -2.34
C LEU A 25 -7.09 5.76 -2.89
N LEU A 26 -7.48 6.87 -2.28
CA LEU A 26 -7.10 8.20 -2.78
C LEU A 26 -5.65 8.53 -2.41
N THR A 27 -4.74 8.18 -3.30
CA THR A 27 -3.34 8.64 -3.30
C THR A 27 -3.24 10.05 -3.89
N ARG A 28 -2.15 10.76 -3.61
CA ARG A 28 -1.93 12.12 -4.13
C ARG A 28 -1.91 12.16 -5.66
N ASP A 29 -1.36 11.16 -6.35
CA ASP A 29 -1.46 11.11 -7.81
C ASP A 29 -2.92 11.09 -8.28
N HIS A 30 -3.77 10.28 -7.65
CA HIS A 30 -5.17 10.18 -8.02
C HIS A 30 -5.97 11.44 -7.63
N LEU A 31 -5.71 12.01 -6.45
CA LEU A 31 -6.32 13.27 -6.00
C LEU A 31 -5.95 14.46 -6.90
N SER A 32 -4.72 14.50 -7.41
CA SER A 32 -4.24 15.58 -8.30
C SER A 32 -5.07 15.72 -9.57
N SER A 33 -5.75 14.65 -10.00
CA SER A 33 -6.58 14.65 -11.21
C SER A 33 -7.92 15.36 -11.03
N PHE A 34 -8.41 15.51 -9.79
CA PHE A 34 -9.71 16.11 -9.49
C PHE A 34 -9.62 17.35 -8.59
N MET A 35 -8.47 17.61 -7.94
CA MET A 35 -8.24 18.79 -7.12
C MET A 35 -6.77 19.24 -7.14
N THR A 36 -6.56 20.55 -6.94
CA THR A 36 -5.21 21.09 -6.73
C THR A 36 -4.69 20.63 -5.37
N ILE A 37 -3.62 19.86 -5.38
CA ILE A 37 -2.87 19.46 -4.18
C ILE A 37 -1.53 20.21 -4.11
N PRO A 38 -1.03 20.49 -2.89
CA PRO A 38 0.19 21.27 -2.69
C PRO A 38 1.47 20.50 -3.08
N SER A 39 1.41 19.17 -3.13
CA SER A 39 2.53 18.29 -3.50
C SER A 39 2.00 16.94 -3.95
N ASP A 40 2.69 16.34 -4.92
CA ASP A 40 2.51 14.99 -5.45
C ASP A 40 3.47 13.97 -4.81
N LEU A 41 4.36 14.40 -3.91
CA LEU A 41 5.29 13.55 -3.19
C LEU A 41 4.54 12.65 -2.20
N CYS A 42 5.08 11.49 -1.90
CA CYS A 42 4.59 10.53 -0.91
C CYS A 42 4.53 11.17 0.48
N VAL A 43 3.38 11.06 1.15
CA VAL A 43 3.20 11.58 2.53
C VAL A 43 4.11 10.90 3.56
N VAL A 44 4.62 9.70 3.25
CA VAL A 44 5.42 8.91 4.20
C VAL A 44 6.91 9.22 4.07
N CYS A 45 7.44 9.25 2.85
CA CYS A 45 8.87 9.48 2.62
C CYS A 45 9.24 10.86 2.12
N GLU A 46 8.27 11.63 1.62
CA GLU A 46 8.47 12.99 1.09
C GLU A 46 9.57 13.07 0.00
N SER A 47 9.92 11.96 -0.64
CA SER A 47 11.05 11.87 -1.58
C SER A 47 10.64 11.53 -3.02
N ASP A 48 9.63 10.68 -3.19
CA ASP A 48 9.18 10.15 -4.47
C ASP A 48 7.68 10.41 -4.65
N LEU A 49 7.16 10.30 -5.86
CA LEU A 49 5.72 10.49 -6.14
C LEU A 49 4.87 9.48 -5.37
N GLU A 50 3.80 9.96 -4.74
CA GLU A 50 2.81 9.08 -4.13
C GLU A 50 2.00 8.39 -5.22
N THR A 51 2.18 7.09 -5.35
CA THR A 51 1.33 6.19 -6.14
C THR A 51 0.95 5.02 -5.25
N HIS A 52 -0.08 4.24 -5.60
CA HIS A 52 -0.38 3.05 -4.79
C HIS A 52 0.83 2.10 -4.72
N ASN A 53 1.52 1.85 -5.83
CA ASN A 53 2.67 0.94 -5.85
C ASN A 53 3.80 1.48 -4.96
N HIS A 54 4.07 2.78 -5.01
CA HIS A 54 5.03 3.38 -4.10
C HIS A 54 4.59 3.25 -2.64
N LEU A 55 3.37 3.65 -2.30
CA LEU A 55 2.89 3.64 -0.92
C LEU A 55 2.93 2.24 -0.29
N PHE A 56 2.54 1.20 -1.03
CA PHE A 56 2.40 -0.16 -0.51
C PHE A 56 3.54 -1.12 -0.87
N VAL A 57 4.48 -0.76 -1.75
CA VAL A 57 5.58 -1.64 -2.15
C VAL A 57 6.92 -0.91 -2.17
N ASP A 58 7.02 0.18 -2.93
CA ASP A 58 8.33 0.80 -3.22
C ASP A 58 8.77 1.87 -2.21
N CYS A 59 7.94 2.25 -1.25
CA CYS A 59 8.30 3.24 -0.25
C CYS A 59 9.40 2.66 0.66
N ILE A 60 10.42 3.46 0.96
CA ILE A 60 11.53 3.03 1.82
C ILE A 60 11.05 2.57 3.20
N TYR A 61 10.00 3.21 3.73
CA TYR A 61 9.40 2.82 5.00
C TYR A 61 8.62 1.52 4.88
N THR A 62 7.90 1.32 3.78
CA THR A 62 7.19 0.08 3.51
C THR A 62 8.16 -1.10 3.37
N ARG A 63 9.26 -0.95 2.62
CA ARG A 63 10.31 -1.98 2.54
C ARG A 63 10.88 -2.34 3.92
N LYS A 64 11.26 -1.34 4.72
CA LYS A 64 11.78 -1.57 6.09
C LYS A 64 10.77 -2.29 6.98
N LEU A 65 9.49 -1.95 6.85
CA LEU A 65 8.41 -2.61 7.60
C LEU A 65 8.26 -4.06 7.17
N VAL A 66 8.23 -4.32 5.87
CA VAL A 66 8.15 -5.68 5.29
C VAL A 66 9.34 -6.53 5.75
N ASP A 67 10.56 -6.01 5.64
CA ASP A 67 11.78 -6.71 6.09
C ASP A 67 11.71 -7.05 7.59
N SER A 68 11.19 -6.13 8.40
CA SER A 68 11.02 -6.35 9.86
C SER A 68 9.98 -7.43 10.15
N VAL A 69 8.85 -7.42 9.43
CA VAL A 69 7.79 -8.42 9.58
C VAL A 69 8.25 -9.77 9.06
N GLU A 70 8.99 -9.82 7.95
CA GLU A 70 9.58 -11.06 7.41
C GLU A 70 10.56 -11.68 8.41
N THR A 71 11.44 -10.86 8.98
CA THR A 71 12.39 -11.29 10.02
C THR A 71 11.66 -11.87 11.24
N TRP A 72 10.55 -11.25 11.64
CA TRP A 72 9.73 -11.72 12.76
C TRP A 72 8.93 -12.99 12.45
N ALA A 73 8.33 -13.06 11.26
CA ALA A 73 7.45 -14.16 10.85
C ALA A 73 8.21 -15.39 10.35
N GLY A 74 9.48 -15.24 9.99
CA GLY A 74 10.34 -16.30 9.44
C GLY A 74 10.08 -16.63 7.98
N CYS A 75 8.90 -16.31 7.45
CA CYS A 75 8.65 -16.23 6.00
C CYS A 75 7.54 -15.21 5.72
N LEU A 76 7.76 -14.33 4.74
CA LEU A 76 6.75 -13.41 4.25
C LEU A 76 6.92 -13.28 2.74
N SER A 77 5.90 -13.66 1.97
CA SER A 77 5.87 -13.43 0.53
C SER A 77 5.17 -12.10 0.23
N TRP A 78 5.88 -10.99 0.45
CA TRP A 78 5.37 -9.68 0.07
C TRP A 78 5.39 -9.50 -1.45
N PRO A 79 4.32 -8.98 -2.07
CA PRO A 79 4.25 -8.73 -3.50
C PRO A 79 5.31 -7.71 -3.96
N LYS A 80 5.77 -7.85 -5.21
CA LYS A 80 6.68 -6.88 -5.85
C LYS A 80 5.94 -5.78 -6.58
N SER A 81 4.63 -5.94 -6.75
CA SER A 81 3.74 -4.91 -7.26
C SER A 81 2.34 -5.11 -6.69
N LEU A 82 1.55 -4.04 -6.55
CA LEU A 82 0.17 -4.17 -6.10
C LEU A 82 -0.70 -5.08 -6.99
N ARG A 83 -0.32 -5.23 -8.26
CA ARG A 83 -1.03 -6.10 -9.22
C ARG A 83 -0.88 -7.59 -8.91
N GLU A 84 0.05 -7.95 -8.03
CA GLU A 84 0.29 -9.32 -7.58
C GLU A 84 -0.54 -9.71 -6.34
N LEU A 85 -1.32 -8.78 -5.77
CA LEU A 85 -2.18 -9.00 -4.60
C LEU A 85 -3.54 -9.64 -4.93
#